data_AF-A0A4Q3LBK5-F1
#
_entry.id   AF-A0A4Q3LBK5-F1
#
_cell.length_a   1.000
_cell.length_b   1.000
_cell.length_c   1.000
_cell.angle_alpha   90.00
_cell.angle_beta   90.00
_cell.angle_gamma   90.00
#
_symmetry.space_group_name_H-M   'P 1'
#
loop_
_entity.id
_entity.type
_entity.pdbx_description
1 polymer ?
#
loop_
_entity_poly.entity_id
_entity_poly.type
_entity_poly.pdbx_seq_one_letter_code
_entity_poly.pdbx_strand_id
1 'polypeptide(L)'
;MNASFLLPAAALAAAGAFAQQADAPQAAAATAAAFRCGGVGQDDQERIKAEAASHDLLLTFASVSGEYLADIDVEIRTGGRLVLQGRCEGPLMLVDLPADGSYEVRATSAGREQRKTVRIGGQAARAMFTWPGS
;
A
#
# COMPACT_ATOMS: atom_id res chain seq x y z
N MET A 1 -75.87 -31.47 25.51
CA MET A 1 -76.14 -30.05 25.85
C MET A 1 -75.21 -29.69 27.00
N ASN A 2 -74.56 -28.51 26.91
CA ASN A 2 -73.86 -27.71 27.93
C ASN A 2 -72.62 -27.09 27.25
N ALA A 3 -72.74 -25.91 26.64
CA ALA A 3 -72.89 -24.56 27.19
C ALA A 3 -71.55 -23.81 27.06
N SER A 4 -71.47 -23.05 25.96
CA SER A 4 -70.43 -22.08 25.65
C SER A 4 -70.44 -20.92 26.64
N PHE A 5 -69.26 -20.40 27.02
CA PHE A 5 -69.08 -19.02 27.47
C PHE A 5 -67.75 -18.44 26.93
N LEU A 6 -67.84 -17.19 26.50
CA LEU A 6 -66.88 -16.38 25.76
C LEU A 6 -65.93 -15.56 26.68
N LEU A 7 -64.64 -15.53 26.29
CA LEU A 7 -63.63 -14.43 26.20
C LEU A 7 -63.84 -13.09 26.96
N PRO A 8 -62.76 -12.39 27.45
CA PRO A 8 -61.81 -11.74 26.52
C PRO A 8 -60.33 -11.51 26.96
N ALA A 9 -59.52 -11.32 25.92
CA ALA A 9 -58.42 -10.36 25.73
C ALA A 9 -57.33 -10.12 26.79
N ALA A 10 -56.09 -10.44 26.40
CA ALA A 10 -54.94 -9.58 26.67
C ALA A 10 -54.06 -9.55 25.40
N ALA A 11 -54.14 -8.43 24.67
CA ALA A 11 -53.22 -8.11 23.60
C ALA A 11 -51.90 -7.60 24.20
N LEU A 12 -50.77 -8.24 23.88
CA LEU A 12 -49.47 -7.61 24.02
C LEU A 12 -48.93 -7.24 22.64
N ALA A 13 -48.51 -5.98 22.56
CA ALA A 13 -48.09 -5.26 21.38
C ALA A 13 -46.68 -5.66 20.90
N ALA A 14 -46.48 -5.38 19.62
CA ALA A 14 -45.28 -5.57 18.81
C ALA A 14 -43.99 -4.96 19.39
N ALA A 15 -42.86 -5.59 19.10
CA ALA A 15 -41.61 -4.90 18.81
C ALA A 15 -40.86 -5.68 17.72
N GLY A 16 -40.70 -5.05 16.55
CA GLY A 16 -39.99 -5.62 15.42
C GLY A 16 -38.49 -5.77 15.68
N ALA A 17 -37.89 -6.74 15.01
CA ALA A 17 -36.47 -6.73 14.74
C ALA A 17 -36.31 -7.06 13.25
N PHE A 18 -36.26 -6.01 12.42
CA PHE A 18 -35.66 -6.12 11.11
C PHE A 18 -34.20 -6.49 11.32
N ALA A 19 -33.84 -7.74 11.07
CA ALA A 19 -32.45 -8.14 10.91
C ALA A 19 -31.97 -7.58 9.56
N GLN A 20 -31.64 -6.29 9.56
CA GLN A 20 -30.91 -5.64 8.49
C GLN A 20 -29.48 -6.17 8.60
N GLN A 21 -29.23 -7.36 8.06
CA GLN A 21 -27.89 -7.88 7.92
C GLN A 21 -27.17 -6.95 6.97
N ALA A 22 -26.34 -6.12 7.58
CA ALA A 22 -25.49 -5.15 6.94
C ALA A 22 -24.77 -5.81 5.76
N ASP A 23 -24.90 -5.16 4.61
CA ASP A 23 -23.94 -5.25 3.53
C ASP A 23 -22.58 -4.90 4.16
N ALA A 24 -21.83 -5.93 4.57
CA ALA A 24 -20.46 -5.74 4.97
C ALA A 24 -19.79 -5.14 3.75
N PRO A 25 -19.12 -3.97 3.85
CA PRO A 25 -18.38 -3.48 2.71
C PRO A 25 -17.40 -4.59 2.39
N GLN A 26 -17.57 -5.22 1.23
CA GLN A 26 -16.52 -5.99 0.62
C GLN A 26 -15.37 -5.02 0.55
N ALA A 27 -14.45 -5.14 1.51
CA ALA A 27 -13.16 -4.50 1.45
C ALA A 27 -12.60 -5.03 0.15
N ALA A 28 -12.78 -4.28 -0.94
CA ALA A 28 -12.19 -4.54 -2.22
C ALA A 28 -10.75 -4.84 -1.87
N ALA A 29 -10.34 -6.09 -2.08
CA ALA A 29 -9.02 -6.57 -1.74
C ALA A 29 -8.07 -5.66 -2.50
N ALA A 30 -7.60 -4.61 -1.82
CA ALA A 30 -6.62 -3.71 -2.38
C ALA A 30 -5.41 -4.60 -2.47
N THR A 31 -5.07 -4.98 -3.70
CA THR A 31 -3.81 -5.60 -4.04
C THR A 31 -2.74 -4.68 -3.48
N ALA A 32 -2.23 -5.02 -2.29
CA ALA A 32 -1.11 -4.32 -1.70
C ALA A 32 0.02 -4.40 -2.71
N ALA A 33 0.64 -3.26 -3.01
CA ALA A 33 1.75 -3.23 -3.93
C ALA A 33 2.87 -4.17 -3.41
N ALA A 34 3.44 -4.96 -4.31
CA ALA A 34 4.56 -5.84 -3.98
C ALA A 34 5.87 -5.08 -4.16
N PHE A 35 6.89 -5.46 -3.39
CA PHE A 35 8.23 -4.92 -3.58
C PHE A 35 9.32 -5.94 -3.31
N ARG A 36 10.48 -5.67 -3.90
CA ARG A 36 11.72 -6.39 -3.68
C ARG A 36 12.87 -5.41 -3.47
N CYS A 37 13.70 -5.68 -2.49
CA CYS A 37 14.90 -4.90 -2.19
C CYS A 37 16.18 -5.64 -2.56
N GLY A 38 17.22 -4.87 -2.89
CA GLY A 38 18.57 -5.37 -3.09
C GLY A 38 19.49 -4.31 -3.67
N GLY A 39 20.44 -4.72 -4.49
CA GLY A 39 21.54 -3.89 -4.98
C GLY A 39 22.74 -3.87 -4.03
N VAL A 40 22.90 -4.90 -3.20
CA VAL A 40 24.06 -5.02 -2.30
C VAL A 40 25.21 -5.65 -3.08
N GLY A 41 26.21 -4.83 -3.43
CA GLY A 41 27.30 -5.22 -4.33
C GLY A 41 26.95 -5.01 -5.82
N GLN A 42 27.99 -4.97 -6.66
CA GLN A 42 27.85 -4.58 -8.06
C GLN A 42 26.97 -5.56 -8.87
N ASP A 43 27.20 -6.87 -8.74
CA ASP A 43 26.48 -7.89 -9.50
C ASP A 43 24.96 -7.88 -9.20
N ASP A 44 24.59 -7.67 -7.93
CA ASP A 44 23.18 -7.56 -7.54
C ASP A 44 22.55 -6.25 -8.04
N GLN A 45 23.31 -5.15 -8.08
CA GLN A 45 22.83 -3.91 -8.69
C GLN A 45 22.53 -4.06 -10.16
N GLU A 46 23.43 -4.70 -10.91
CA GLU A 46 23.25 -4.94 -12.34
C GLU A 46 22.02 -5.82 -12.59
N ARG A 47 21.85 -6.88 -11.78
CA ARG A 47 20.67 -7.75 -11.84
C ARG A 47 19.37 -6.99 -11.56
N ILE A 48 19.28 -6.23 -10.48
CA ILE A 48 18.07 -5.45 -10.17
C ILE A 48 17.78 -4.40 -11.25
N LYS A 49 18.81 -3.73 -11.76
CA LYS A 49 18.65 -2.74 -12.84
C LYS A 49 18.15 -3.39 -14.14
N ALA A 50 18.56 -4.62 -14.43
CA ALA A 50 18.07 -5.40 -15.56
C ALA A 50 16.61 -5.85 -15.36
N GLU A 51 16.25 -6.27 -14.15
CA GLU A 51 14.88 -6.66 -13.79
C GLU A 51 13.90 -5.47 -13.83
N ALA A 52 14.39 -4.24 -13.63
CA ALA A 52 13.57 -3.04 -13.51
C ALA A 52 12.58 -2.82 -14.67
N ALA A 53 12.87 -3.31 -15.89
CA ALA A 53 11.96 -3.18 -17.02
C ALA A 53 10.67 -4.00 -16.89
N SER A 54 10.66 -5.00 -16.02
CA SER A 54 9.50 -5.87 -15.74
C SER A 54 8.67 -5.40 -14.54
N HIS A 55 9.03 -4.28 -13.93
CA HIS A 55 8.36 -3.69 -12.77
C HIS A 55 7.87 -2.28 -13.09
N ASP A 56 6.95 -1.76 -12.27
CA ASP A 56 6.38 -0.43 -12.49
C ASP A 56 7.33 0.70 -12.07
N LEU A 57 8.13 0.46 -11.03
CA LEU A 57 8.97 1.48 -10.42
C LEU A 57 10.27 0.90 -9.85
N LEU A 58 11.39 1.51 -10.21
CA LEU A 58 12.68 1.32 -9.55
C LEU A 58 13.03 2.56 -8.72
N LEU A 59 13.21 2.36 -7.41
CA LEU A 59 13.75 3.36 -6.50
C LEU A 59 15.24 3.15 -6.30
N THR A 60 15.97 4.26 -6.16
CA THR A 60 17.40 4.25 -5.84
C THR A 60 17.66 5.16 -4.64
N PHE A 61 18.43 4.67 -3.68
CA PHE A 61 18.74 5.37 -2.44
C PHE A 61 20.25 5.60 -2.33
N ALA A 62 20.66 6.85 -2.22
CA ALA A 62 22.07 7.21 -2.14
C ALA A 62 22.29 8.44 -1.27
N SER A 63 23.53 8.71 -0.88
CA SER A 63 23.93 9.99 -0.33
C SER A 63 24.11 11.01 -1.47
N VAL A 64 24.21 12.29 -1.12
CA VAL A 64 24.62 13.33 -2.07
C VAL A 64 26.06 13.16 -2.58
N SER A 65 26.91 12.43 -1.84
CA SER A 65 28.25 12.02 -2.27
C SER A 65 28.23 10.84 -3.26
N GLY A 66 27.07 10.22 -3.49
CA GLY A 66 26.89 9.09 -4.42
C GLY A 66 27.07 7.72 -3.76
N GLU A 67 27.18 7.66 -2.45
CA GLU A 67 27.28 6.40 -1.70
C GLU A 67 25.89 5.78 -1.59
N TYR A 68 25.77 4.49 -1.90
CA TYR A 68 24.51 3.79 -1.78
C TYR A 68 24.08 3.64 -0.31
N LEU A 69 22.80 3.86 -0.04
CA LEU A 69 22.23 3.78 1.30
C LEU A 69 21.30 2.57 1.43
N ALA A 70 21.20 2.05 2.65
CA ALA A 70 20.27 0.99 3.04
C ALA A 70 19.39 1.48 4.20
N ASP A 71 18.57 0.59 4.74
CA ASP A 71 17.71 0.85 5.89
C ASP A 71 16.72 2.01 5.65
N ILE A 72 16.14 2.03 4.45
CA ILE A 72 15.24 3.08 4.00
C ILE A 72 13.80 2.66 4.23
N ASP A 73 13.07 3.41 5.06
CA ASP A 73 11.63 3.22 5.22
C ASP A 73 10.91 3.89 4.05
N VAL A 74 10.03 3.17 3.37
CA VAL A 74 9.33 3.61 2.16
C VAL A 74 7.83 3.51 2.35
N GLU A 75 7.14 4.61 2.05
CA GLU A 75 5.68 4.67 1.97
C GLU A 75 5.26 5.19 0.60
N ILE A 76 4.37 4.47 -0.07
CA ILE A 76 3.81 4.89 -1.35
C ILE A 76 2.31 5.11 -1.16
N ARG A 77 1.83 6.26 -1.63
CA ARG A 77 0.42 6.65 -1.58
C ARG A 77 -0.10 7.05 -2.95
N THR A 78 -1.39 6.86 -3.17
CA THR A 78 -2.12 7.44 -4.31
C THR A 78 -3.44 8.03 -3.83
N GLY A 79 -3.74 9.27 -4.23
CA GLY A 79 -4.94 9.97 -3.75
C GLY A 79 -5.08 10.04 -2.21
N GLY A 80 -3.96 10.05 -1.48
CA GLY A 80 -3.94 10.03 -0.01
C GLY A 80 -4.07 8.63 0.62
N ARG A 81 -4.39 7.59 -0.16
CA ARG A 81 -4.46 6.20 0.30
C ARG A 81 -3.08 5.55 0.30
N LEU A 82 -2.74 4.87 1.40
CA LEU A 82 -1.55 4.01 1.48
C LEU A 82 -1.70 2.79 0.58
N VAL A 83 -0.74 2.57 -0.32
CA VAL A 83 -0.68 1.41 -1.22
C VAL A 83 0.49 0.47 -0.90
N LEU A 84 1.58 1.02 -0.34
CA LEU A 84 2.75 0.28 0.08
C LEU A 84 3.35 0.92 1.33
N GLN A 85 3.77 0.10 2.28
CA GLN A 85 4.67 0.47 3.36
C GLN A 85 5.67 -0.66 3.55
N GLY A 86 6.96 -0.33 3.61
CA GLY A 86 8.02 -1.31 3.75
C GLY A 86 9.35 -0.69 4.11
N ARG A 87 10.33 -1.54 4.39
CA ARG A 87 11.71 -1.14 4.66
C ARG A 87 12.63 -1.83 3.67
N CYS A 88 13.62 -1.09 3.16
CA CYS A 88 14.58 -1.59 2.19
C CYS A 88 15.99 -1.66 2.77
N GLU A 89 16.52 -2.87 2.90
CA GLU A 89 17.88 -3.14 3.41
C GLU A 89 18.97 -3.00 2.33
N GLY A 90 18.62 -2.44 1.17
CA GLY A 90 19.54 -2.21 0.06
C GLY A 90 19.23 -0.93 -0.70
N PRO A 91 20.14 -0.49 -1.58
CA PRO A 91 20.00 0.80 -2.27
C PRO A 91 19.00 0.81 -3.41
N LEU A 92 18.51 -0.35 -3.82
CA LEU A 92 17.55 -0.47 -4.92
C LEU A 92 16.29 -1.17 -4.43
N MET A 93 15.15 -0.64 -4.84
CA MET A 93 13.83 -1.23 -4.56
C MET A 93 13.02 -1.28 -5.83
N LEU A 94 12.60 -2.48 -6.22
CA LEU A 94 11.63 -2.72 -7.28
C LEU A 94 10.24 -2.75 -6.67
N VAL A 95 9.28 -2.11 -7.32
CA VAL A 95 7.91 -2.00 -6.84
C VAL A 95 6.93 -2.29 -7.98
N ASP A 96 5.96 -3.15 -7.68
CA ASP A 96 4.81 -3.44 -8.52
C ASP A 96 3.58 -2.75 -7.94
N LEU A 97 2.99 -1.84 -8.71
CA LEU A 97 1.88 -1.00 -8.32
C LEU A 97 0.58 -1.55 -8.94
N PRO A 98 -0.55 -1.44 -8.23
CA PRO A 98 -1.79 -2.10 -8.65
C PRO A 98 -2.44 -1.47 -9.89
N ALA A 99 -2.05 -0.24 -10.26
CA ALA A 99 -2.61 0.50 -11.38
C ALA A 99 -1.67 1.60 -11.89
N ASP A 100 -1.88 2.01 -13.13
CA ASP A 100 -1.28 3.23 -13.67
C ASP A 100 -1.80 4.48 -12.95
N GLY A 101 -0.99 5.53 -12.89
CA GLY A 101 -1.38 6.79 -12.27
C GLY A 101 -0.27 7.53 -11.55
N SER A 102 -0.67 8.49 -10.71
CA SER A 102 0.25 9.30 -9.91
C SER A 102 0.39 8.74 -8.51
N TYR A 103 1.64 8.57 -8.07
CA TYR A 103 1.99 8.05 -6.76
C TYR A 103 2.93 9.00 -6.04
N GLU A 104 2.66 9.25 -4.76
CA GLU A 104 3.57 9.93 -3.85
C GLU A 104 4.42 8.89 -3.15
N VAL A 105 5.74 8.95 -3.35
CA VAL A 105 6.73 8.10 -2.69
C VAL A 105 7.41 8.93 -1.62
N ARG A 106 7.38 8.42 -0.40
CA ARG A 106 8.11 8.95 0.76
C ARG A 106 9.18 7.94 1.12
N ALA A 107 10.43 8.38 1.16
CA ALA A 107 11.56 7.57 1.58
C ALA A 107 12.20 8.26 2.78
N THR A 108 12.51 7.50 3.83
CA THR A 108 13.08 8.03 5.07
C THR A 108 14.38 7.32 5.39
N SER A 109 15.45 8.10 5.55
CA SER A 109 16.75 7.61 6.00
C SER A 109 17.10 8.29 7.32
N ALA A 110 17.39 7.52 8.37
CA ALA A 110 17.75 8.03 9.70
C ALA A 110 16.84 9.18 10.20
N GLY A 111 15.52 9.03 10.03
CA GLY A 111 14.52 10.02 10.43
C GLY A 111 14.35 11.23 9.50
N ARG A 112 15.07 11.28 8.37
CA ARG A 112 14.98 12.35 7.37
C ARG A 112 14.13 11.90 6.19
N GLU A 113 12.90 12.39 6.11
CA GLU A 113 12.00 12.09 4.98
C GLU A 113 12.41 12.89 3.73
N GLN A 114 12.33 12.23 2.58
CA GLN A 114 12.31 12.82 1.25
C GLN A 114 11.04 12.36 0.54
N ARG A 115 10.44 13.24 -0.26
CA ARG A 115 9.17 12.97 -0.95
C ARG A 115 9.26 13.31 -2.42
N LYS A 116 8.75 12.42 -3.28
CA LYS A 116 8.65 12.63 -4.72
C LYS A 116 7.34 12.09 -5.27
N THR A 117 6.80 12.77 -6.27
CA THR A 117 5.67 12.26 -7.05
C THR A 117 6.19 11.59 -8.32
N VAL A 118 5.76 10.36 -8.56
CA VAL A 118 6.08 9.57 -9.76
C VAL A 118 4.80 9.27 -10.54
N ARG A 119 4.91 9.16 -11.86
CA ARG A 119 3.82 8.75 -12.75
C ARG A 119 4.12 7.40 -13.36
N ILE A 120 3.14 6.51 -13.31
CA ILE A 120 3.14 5.15 -13.85
C ILE A 120 2.13 5.10 -14.99
N GLY A 121 2.44 4.40 -16.08
CA GLY A 121 1.56 4.33 -17.25
C GLY A 121 2.25 4.02 -18.58
N GLY A 122 3.28 3.17 -18.58
CA GLY A 122 3.91 2.75 -19.82
C GLY A 122 5.24 2.02 -19.61
N GLN A 123 6.30 2.77 -19.33
CA GLN A 123 7.63 2.24 -19.04
C GLN A 123 7.88 2.26 -17.53
N ALA A 124 8.77 1.38 -17.06
CA ALA A 124 9.24 1.39 -15.68
C ALA A 124 9.73 2.78 -15.27
N ALA A 125 9.05 3.38 -14.29
CA ALA A 125 9.46 4.65 -13.73
C ALA A 125 10.73 4.48 -12.89
N ARG A 126 11.52 5.55 -12.78
CA ARG A 126 12.72 5.57 -11.94
C ARG A 126 12.72 6.81 -11.06
N ALA A 127 13.01 6.62 -9.78
CA ALA A 127 13.16 7.73 -8.84
C ALA A 127 14.36 7.51 -7.92
N MET A 128 15.23 8.52 -7.87
CA MET A 128 16.38 8.51 -6.95
C MET A 128 16.13 9.45 -5.78
N PHE A 129 16.39 8.99 -4.56
CA PHE A 129 16.35 9.78 -3.34
C PHE A 129 17.76 9.95 -2.80
N THR A 130 18.09 11.17 -2.42
CA THR A 130 19.42 11.50 -1.90
C THR A 130 19.33 12.23 -0.56
N TRP A 131 20.26 11.89 0.33
CA TRP A 131 20.40 12.53 1.64
C TRP A 131 21.84 13.02 1.83
N PRO A 132 22.07 14.07 2.62
CA PRO A 132 23.41 14.39 3.09
C PRO A 132 24.00 13.16 3.80
N GLY A 133 25.25 12.83 3.49
CA GLY A 133 25.97 11.74 4.16
C GLY A 133 26.00 11.94 5.67
N SER A 134 26.13 10.83 6.40
CA SER A 134 26.36 10.81 7.85
C SER A 134 27.74 11.36 8.21
#